data_AF-A0A0V0H4Y3-F1
#
_entry.id   AF-A0A0V0H4Y3-F1
#
_cell.length_a   1.000
_cell.length_b   1.000
_cell.length_c   1.000
_cell.angle_alpha   90.00
_cell.angle_beta   90.00
_cell.angle_gamma   90.00
#
_symmetry.space_group_name_H-M   'P 1'
#
loop_
_entity.id
_entity.type
_entity.pdbx_description
1 polymer ?
#
loop_
_entity_poly.entity_id
_entity_poly.type
_entity_poly.pdbx_seq_one_letter_code
_entity_poly.pdbx_strand_id
1 'polypeptide(L)'
;MIKASLCCEDRSDLLHDLIKTLKSLRLKTLKAEITTLGGRVRNVLFITRDQQQDDDNTWPINDNDNDNNDDQMQYCLRSIQEALKEVMEKSNGNDSGNSGSIKRQRTSNNNIHY
;
A
#
# COMPACT_ATOMS: atom_id res chain seq x y z
N MET A 1 9.15 -12.52 6.35
CA MET A 1 7.77 -12.01 6.14
C MET A 1 7.77 -10.53 6.48
N ILE A 2 7.18 -9.68 5.63
CA ILE A 2 7.20 -8.21 5.79
C ILE A 2 5.77 -7.73 6.03
N LYS A 3 5.61 -6.78 6.96
CA LYS A 3 4.34 -6.06 7.20
C LYS A 3 4.49 -4.64 6.66
N ALA A 4 3.67 -4.28 5.68
CA ALA A 4 3.59 -2.92 5.15
C ALA A 4 2.26 -2.29 5.56
N SER A 5 2.27 -1.01 5.96
CA SER A 5 1.06 -0.25 6.26
C SER A 5 1.10 1.05 5.47
N LEU A 6 0.02 1.37 4.76
CA LEU A 6 -0.11 2.57 3.95
C LEU A 6 -1.47 3.22 4.16
N CYS A 7 -1.52 4.54 4.09
CA CYS A 7 -2.75 5.34 4.25
C CYS A 7 -2.77 6.44 3.20
N CYS A 8 -3.76 6.43 2.32
CA CYS A 8 -3.91 7.35 1.19
C CYS A 8 -5.37 7.73 0.98
N GLU A 9 -5.60 8.60 0.01
CA GLU A 9 -6.92 8.78 -0.61
C GLU A 9 -7.36 7.49 -1.31
N ASP A 10 -8.65 7.19 -1.20
CA ASP A 10 -9.32 6.06 -1.84
C ASP A 10 -9.60 6.39 -3.31
N ARG A 11 -8.62 6.09 -4.17
CA ARG A 11 -8.75 6.22 -5.62
C ARG A 11 -9.14 4.89 -6.25
N SER A 12 -9.92 4.95 -7.34
CA SER A 12 -10.48 3.77 -8.01
C SER A 12 -9.44 2.79 -8.57
N ASP A 13 -8.23 3.24 -8.88
CA ASP A 13 -7.13 2.43 -9.42
C ASP A 13 -6.10 2.01 -8.34
N LEU A 14 -6.27 2.39 -7.07
CA LEU A 14 -5.29 2.14 -6.01
C LEU A 14 -4.97 0.65 -5.85
N LEU A 15 -6.01 -0.19 -5.69
CA LEU A 15 -5.82 -1.63 -5.49
C LEU A 15 -5.18 -2.27 -6.72
N HIS A 16 -5.52 -1.79 -7.92
CA HIS A 16 -4.91 -2.27 -9.16
C HIS A 16 -3.41 -1.96 -9.19
N ASP A 17 -3.03 -0.70 -8.91
CA ASP A 17 -1.63 -0.29 -8.85
C ASP A 17 -0.86 -1.08 -7.79
N LEU A 18 -1.42 -1.25 -6.58
CA LEU A 18 -0.81 -2.02 -5.50
C LEU A 18 -0.56 -3.48 -5.92
N ILE A 19 -1.56 -4.16 -6.50
CA ILE A 19 -1.42 -5.55 -6.97
C ILE A 19 -0.36 -5.64 -8.06
N LYS A 20 -0.36 -4.70 -9.02
CA LYS A 20 0.62 -4.67 -10.11
C LYS A 20 2.05 -4.51 -9.57
N THR A 21 2.26 -3.58 -8.64
CA THR A 21 3.56 -3.33 -8.01
C THR A 21 4.05 -4.52 -7.18
N LEU A 22 3.16 -5.18 -6.44
CA LEU A 22 3.54 -6.39 -5.70
C LEU A 22 3.96 -7.53 -6.63
N LYS A 23 3.24 -7.72 -7.75
CA LYS A 23 3.60 -8.70 -8.77
C LYS A 23 4.93 -8.39 -9.45
N SER A 24 5.20 -7.12 -9.80
CA SER A 24 6.48 -6.75 -10.43
C SER A 24 7.68 -6.99 -9.51
N LEU A 25 7.48 -6.93 -8.19
CA LEU A 25 8.51 -7.23 -7.19
C LEU A 25 8.62 -8.74 -6.86
N ARG A 26 7.86 -9.61 -7.55
CA ARG A 26 7.73 -11.05 -7.22
C ARG A 26 7.37 -11.24 -5.75
N LEU A 27 6.38 -10.48 -5.25
CA LEU A 27 5.86 -10.58 -3.89
C LEU A 27 4.46 -11.18 -3.88
N LYS A 28 4.22 -12.01 -2.87
CA LYS A 28 2.93 -12.64 -2.59
C LYS A 28 2.34 -12.06 -1.32
N THR A 29 1.10 -11.59 -1.41
CA THR A 29 0.32 -11.17 -0.22
C THR A 29 -0.30 -12.39 0.45
N LEU A 30 0.03 -12.59 1.71
CA LEU A 30 -0.52 -13.64 2.56
C LEU A 30 -1.82 -13.19 3.24
N LYS A 31 -1.87 -11.92 3.65
CA LYS A 31 -3.03 -11.29 4.30
C LYS A 31 -3.06 -9.80 3.98
N ALA A 32 -4.26 -9.27 3.81
CA ALA A 32 -4.51 -7.84 3.70
C ALA A 32 -5.64 -7.43 4.65
N GLU A 33 -5.44 -6.36 5.40
CA GLU A 33 -6.50 -5.69 6.18
C GLU A 33 -6.71 -4.32 5.55
N ILE A 34 -7.91 -4.05 5.07
CA ILE A 34 -8.27 -2.81 4.37
C ILE A 34 -9.37 -2.13 5.16
N THR A 35 -9.21 -0.84 5.42
CA THR A 35 -10.22 -0.03 6.11
C THR A 35 -10.35 1.30 5.40
N THR A 36 -11.59 1.70 5.10
CA THR A 36 -11.91 2.96 4.44
C THR A 36 -12.70 3.87 5.38
N LEU A 37 -12.36 5.15 5.44
CA LEU A 37 -13.11 6.15 6.20
C LEU A 37 -12.95 7.53 5.55
N GLY A 38 -14.07 8.16 5.19
CA GLY A 38 -14.11 9.56 4.75
C GLY A 38 -13.21 9.87 3.55
N GLY A 39 -13.26 9.04 2.50
CA GLY A 39 -12.43 9.20 1.30
C GLY A 39 -11.00 8.69 1.44
N ARG A 40 -10.60 8.20 2.62
CA ARG A 40 -9.28 7.63 2.87
C ARG A 40 -9.34 6.13 3.01
N VAL A 41 -8.24 5.48 2.66
CA VAL A 41 -8.05 4.04 2.81
C VAL A 41 -6.74 3.74 3.52
N ARG A 42 -6.80 2.82 4.47
CA ARG A 42 -5.65 2.24 5.15
C ARG A 42 -5.53 0.77 4.75
N ASN A 43 -4.38 0.39 4.20
CA ASN A 43 -4.07 -0.99 3.86
C ASN A 43 -2.92 -1.49 4.76
N VAL A 44 -3.11 -2.63 5.40
CA VAL A 44 -2.07 -3.37 6.11
C VAL A 44 -1.84 -4.68 5.38
N LEU A 45 -0.67 -4.83 4.78
CA LEU A 45 -0.31 -5.95 3.92
C LEU A 45 0.75 -6.80 4.60
N PHE A 46 0.53 -8.11 4.59
CA PHE A 46 1.47 -9.12 5.06
C PHE A 46 2.00 -9.86 3.84
N ILE A 47 3.26 -9.61 3.48
CA ILE A 47 3.85 -10.02 2.19
C ILE A 47 5.08 -10.91 2.39
N THR A 48 5.32 -11.79 1.42
CA THR A 48 6.49 -12.66 1.32
C THR A 48 7.01 -12.69 -0.12
N ARG A 49 8.25 -13.15 -0.33
CA ARG A 49 8.78 -13.37 -1.68
C ARG A 49 8.06 -14.55 -2.33
N ASP A 50 7.71 -14.41 -3.59
CA ASP A 50 7.09 -15.48 -4.37
C ASP A 50 8.18 -16.47 -4.78
N GLN A 51 8.16 -17.66 -4.20
CA GLN A 51 8.99 -18.79 -4.63
C GLN A 51 8.31 -19.46 -5.80
N GLN A 52 8.30 -18.80 -6.95
CA GLN A 52 7.95 -19.49 -8.18
C GLN A 52 9.15 -20.38 -8.50
N GLN A 53 8.99 -21.69 -8.31
CA GLN A 53 9.90 -22.71 -8.80
C GLN A 53 9.98 -22.54 -10.31
N ASP A 54 11.02 -21.86 -10.75
CA ASP A 54 11.48 -21.97 -12.12
C ASP A 54 12.11 -23.37 -12.19
N ASP A 55 11.32 -24.37 -12.62
CA ASP A 55 11.78 -25.74 -12.92
C ASP A 55 12.75 -25.68 -14.11
N ASP A 56 13.98 -25.24 -13.86
CA ASP A 56 15.07 -25.38 -14.81
C ASP A 56 16.19 -26.18 -14.12
N ASN A 57 16.55 -27.31 -14.74
CA ASN A 57 17.52 -28.29 -14.25
C ASN A 57 18.97 -27.80 -14.36
N THR A 58 19.24 -26.53 -14.04
CA THR A 58 20.60 -26.01 -13.98
C THR A 58 21.22 -26.39 -12.63
N TRP A 59 22.07 -27.42 -12.66
CA TRP A 59 22.96 -27.78 -11.55
C TRP A 59 23.83 -26.57 -11.18
N PRO A 60 23.71 -26.00 -9.96
CA PRO A 60 24.58 -24.93 -9.54
C PRO A 60 25.96 -25.52 -9.18
N ILE A 61 27.00 -25.05 -9.86
CA ILE A 61 28.36 -25.15 -9.35
C ILE A 61 28.39 -24.36 -8.03
N ASN A 62 28.73 -25.05 -6.95
CA ASN A 62 28.89 -24.48 -5.61
C ASN A 62 30.09 -23.53 -5.60
N ASP A 63 29.85 -22.26 -5.86
CA ASP A 63 30.73 -21.19 -5.44
C ASP A 63 30.21 -20.64 -4.11
N ASN A 64 30.95 -21.05 -3.07
CA ASN A 64 30.80 -20.67 -1.68
C ASN A 64 31.01 -19.14 -1.53
N ASP A 65 29.92 -18.37 -1.55
CA ASP A 65 29.92 -16.98 -1.07
C ASP A 65 29.08 -16.87 0.21
N ASN A 66 29.81 -16.99 1.32
CA ASN A 66 29.34 -16.69 2.67
C ASN A 66 29.61 -15.21 2.95
N ASP A 67 28.68 -14.31 2.62
CA ASP A 67 28.49 -13.05 3.36
C ASP A 67 27.20 -12.29 2.94
N ASN A 68 26.61 -11.53 3.87
CA ASN A 68 25.61 -10.47 3.67
C ASN A 68 24.10 -10.81 3.55
N ASN A 69 23.56 -11.67 4.43
CA ASN A 69 22.09 -11.79 4.57
C ASN A 69 21.40 -10.46 4.93
N ASP A 70 22.09 -9.58 5.68
CA ASP A 70 21.54 -8.30 6.12
C ASP A 70 21.43 -7.26 4.98
N ASP A 71 22.39 -7.22 4.05
CA ASP A 71 22.35 -6.27 2.92
C ASP A 71 21.27 -6.64 1.90
N GLN A 72 21.09 -7.93 1.64
CA GLN A 72 20.03 -8.40 0.74
C GLN A 72 18.65 -8.05 1.29
N MET A 73 18.45 -8.22 2.60
CA MET A 73 17.18 -7.85 3.25
C MET A 73 16.96 -6.33 3.23
N GLN A 74 18.00 -5.53 3.51
CA GLN A 74 17.93 -4.07 3.44
C GLN A 74 17.56 -3.57 2.04
N TYR A 75 18.16 -4.15 0.99
CA TYR A 75 17.82 -3.82 -0.39
C TYR A 75 16.34 -4.15 -0.70
N CYS A 76 15.86 -5.33 -0.29
CA CYS A 76 14.47 -5.72 -0.48
C CYS A 76 13.50 -4.74 0.21
N LEU A 77 13.79 -4.33 1.45
CA LEU A 77 12.96 -3.37 2.18
C LEU A 77 12.93 -2.01 1.50
N ARG A 78 14.08 -1.50 1.05
CA ARG A 78 14.17 -0.23 0.31
C ARG A 78 13.34 -0.28 -0.97
N SER A 79 13.51 -1.34 -1.77
CA SER A 79 12.80 -1.51 -3.04
C SER A 79 11.28 -1.55 -2.84
N ILE A 80 10.79 -2.29 -1.84
CA ILE A 80 9.37 -2.33 -1.49
C ILE A 80 8.86 -0.94 -1.07
N GLN A 81 9.63 -0.26 -0.23
CA GLN A 81 9.26 1.07 0.25
C GLN A 81 9.12 2.07 -0.89
N GLU A 82 10.11 2.14 -1.79
CA GLU A 82 10.09 3.07 -2.91
C GLU A 82 8.96 2.76 -3.89
N ALA A 83 8.78 1.50 -4.24
CA ALA A 83 7.73 1.09 -5.16
C ALA A 83 6.33 1.36 -4.60
N LEU A 84 6.09 1.07 -3.32
CA LEU A 84 4.82 1.40 -2.67
C LEU A 84 4.64 2.91 -2.51
N LYS A 85 5.71 3.66 -2.25
CA LYS A 85 5.67 5.12 -2.17
C LYS A 85 5.26 5.74 -3.51
N GLU A 86 5.83 5.28 -4.61
CA GLU A 86 5.47 5.74 -5.97
C GLU A 86 3.97 5.53 -6.25
N VAL A 87 3.43 4.37 -5.89
CA VAL A 87 1.99 4.10 -5.97
C VAL A 87 1.20 5.14 -5.17
N MET A 88 1.67 5.55 -4.00
CA MET A 88 0.95 6.50 -3.14
C MET A 88 1.03 7.95 -3.63
N GLU A 89 2.14 8.33 -4.26
CA GLU A 89 2.37 9.68 -4.79
C GLU A 89 1.74 9.89 -6.17
N LYS A 90 1.38 8.79 -6.86
CA LYS A 90 0.55 8.80 -8.07
C LYS A 90 -0.82 9.40 -7.74
N SER A 91 -0.90 10.71 -7.93
CA SER A 91 -2.11 11.51 -7.77
C SER A 91 -2.87 11.47 -9.09
N ASN A 92 -4.19 11.30 -9.00
CA ASN A 92 -5.06 11.56 -10.14
C ASN A 92 -4.92 13.06 -10.43
N GLY A 93 -4.23 13.41 -11.51
CA GLY A 93 -4.21 14.78 -12.01
C GLY A 93 -5.62 15.15 -12.44
N ASN A 94 -6.40 15.67 -11.48
CA ASN A 94 -7.65 16.43 -11.58
C ASN A 94 -8.56 16.05 -10.40
N ASP A 95 -8.59 16.90 -9.38
CA ASP A 95 -9.70 17.83 -9.17
C ASP A 95 -9.69 18.36 -7.74
N SER A 96 -9.75 19.68 -7.65
CA SER A 96 -9.98 20.47 -6.45
C SER A 96 -11.36 20.16 -5.87
N GLY A 97 -11.51 19.01 -5.22
CA GLY A 97 -12.72 18.61 -4.52
C GLY A 97 -12.75 19.19 -3.11
N ASN A 98 -13.10 20.48 -3.02
CA ASN A 98 -13.46 21.19 -1.80
C ASN A 98 -14.33 20.31 -0.89
N SER A 99 -13.73 19.70 0.14
CA SER A 99 -14.45 19.01 1.21
C SER A 99 -15.21 20.07 1.99
N GLY A 100 -16.44 20.31 1.53
CA GLY A 100 -17.38 21.25 2.11
C GLY A 100 -17.51 20.94 3.59
N SER A 101 -16.94 21.82 4.40
CA SER A 101 -17.20 21.87 5.83
C SER A 101 -18.69 22.16 6.00
N ILE A 102 -19.51 21.11 6.13
CA ILE A 102 -20.90 21.24 6.58
C ILE A 102 -20.82 21.68 8.04
N LYS A 103 -20.71 23.00 8.26
CA LYS A 103 -20.97 23.64 9.54
C LYS A 103 -22.43 23.35 9.87
N ARG A 104 -22.66 22.45 10.82
CA ARG A 104 -23.99 22.26 11.43
C ARG A 104 -24.33 23.56 12.17
N GLN A 105 -25.18 24.39 11.57
CA GLN A 105 -25.74 25.56 12.23
C GLN A 105 -26.77 25.10 13.26
N ARG A 106 -26.52 25.38 14.54
CA ARG A 106 -27.49 25.12 15.61
C ARG A 106 -28.46 26.30 15.66
N THR A 107 -29.70 26.11 15.23
CA THR A 107 -30.77 27.11 15.41
C THR A 107 -31.51 26.81 16.71
N SER A 108 -31.42 27.71 17.68
CA SER A 108 -32.27 27.72 18.87
C SER A 108 -33.45 28.66 18.61
N ASN A 109 -34.62 28.13 18.25
CA ASN A 109 -35.85 28.91 18.22
C ASN A 109 -36.58 28.75 19.56
N ASN A 110 -36.38 29.72 20.47
CA ASN A 110 -37.28 29.88 21.62
C ASN A 110 -38.42 30.79 21.19
N ASN A 111 -39.44 30.20 20.57
CA ASN A 111 -40.71 30.88 20.33
C ASN A 111 -41.55 30.77 21.61
N ILE A 112 -41.41 31.73 22.51
CA ILE A 112 -42.31 31.89 23.65
C ILE A 112 -43.44 32.80 23.17
N HIS A 113 -44.64 32.25 23.03
CA HIS A 113 -45.85 32.98 22.70
C HIS A 113 -46.80 32.97 23.90
N TYR A 114 -47.16 34.20 24.29
CA TYR A 114 -48.05 34.69 25.35
C TYR A 114 -47.63 34.47 26.81
#